data_AF-A0A967K5C9-F1
#
_entry.id   AF-A0A967K5C9-F1
#
_cell.length_a   1.000
_cell.length_b   1.000
_cell.length_c   1.000
_cell.angle_alpha   90.00
_cell.angle_beta   90.00
_cell.angle_gamma   90.00
#
_symmetry.space_group_name_H-M   'P 1'
#
loop_
_entity.id
_entity.type
_entity.pdbx_description
1 polymer ?
#
loop_
_entity_poly.entity_id
_entity_poly.type
_entity_poly.pdbx_seq_one_letter_code
_entity_poly.pdbx_strand_id
1 'polypeptide(L)'
;MDEHYSNLEKVRLEKIEELRSEGIEPFPNRAQRTHTNQEAIDEYLAKTETDPDASVAATLVGRLRSMRPMGKITFAHIEDESSRIQLFFRANDLGEDKIKFFNQMFDLGDFVQASGEIFRTRTGEITLRVAEFEMLAKAVTPLPAAKDEVVDGKVVRHATLADPETRYRQRYADLAVNEEVRDVFIKRAAIVRALRDFLDERSFLEVETPILQPIYGGAAAQPFVTHHNQLKQDLYLRISFELYLKRLLVGGFERVYEIGRDFRNEGVSFKHNPEFTQLEFYWAYADYFQVMELTEQMVSYVAERVLGKQVFEYQGHQVDVKPPWKRIELREVIIEKIGIDIQEHSSSESLYQAIKNAGLDASPNATRG
;
A
#
# COMPACT_ATOMS: atom_id res chain seq x y z
N MET A 1 -8.16 25.06 18.84
CA MET A 1 -9.18 24.13 18.31
C MET A 1 -9.58 23.27 19.48
N ASP A 2 -10.74 23.54 20.07
CA ASP A 2 -11.29 22.72 21.14
C ASP A 2 -11.70 21.37 20.54
N GLU A 3 -10.76 20.41 20.51
CA GLU A 3 -11.10 19.02 20.21
C GLU A 3 -11.82 18.45 21.42
N HIS A 4 -13.13 18.23 21.28
CA HIS A 4 -13.89 17.47 22.25
C HIS A 4 -13.45 16.00 22.19
N TYR A 5 -12.43 15.65 22.98
CA TYR A 5 -12.06 14.26 23.22
C TYR A 5 -13.28 13.45 23.67
N SER A 6 -13.44 12.26 23.10
CA SER A 6 -14.41 11.29 23.58
C SER A 6 -14.13 10.89 25.03
N ASN A 7 -15.11 10.33 25.72
CA ASN A 7 -14.91 9.85 27.10
C ASN A 7 -13.77 8.82 27.18
N LEU A 8 -13.63 7.96 26.17
CA LEU A 8 -12.55 6.97 26.13
C LEU A 8 -11.18 7.61 25.94
N GLU A 9 -11.09 8.64 25.09
CA GLU A 9 -9.83 9.38 24.90
C GLU A 9 -9.44 10.12 26.18
N LYS A 10 -10.40 10.73 26.89
CA LYS A 10 -10.15 11.36 28.20
C LYS A 10 -9.58 10.36 29.20
N VAL A 11 -10.19 9.18 29.32
CA VAL A 11 -9.68 8.11 30.20
C VAL A 11 -8.27 7.68 29.79
N ARG A 12 -7.98 7.56 28.49
CA ARG A 12 -6.63 7.19 28.00
C ARG A 12 -5.60 8.31 28.23
N LEU A 13 -6.01 9.57 28.19
CA LEU A 13 -5.17 10.72 28.57
C LEU A 13 -4.91 10.75 30.08
N GLU A 14 -5.90 10.45 30.91
CA GLU A 14 -5.71 10.32 32.37
C GLU A 14 -4.70 9.21 32.70
N LYS A 15 -4.80 8.06 32.02
CA LYS A 15 -3.82 6.96 32.17
C LYS A 15 -2.39 7.37 31.80
N ILE A 16 -2.20 8.27 30.83
CA ILE A 16 -0.87 8.79 30.47
C ILE A 16 -0.24 9.54 31.65
N GLU A 17 -1.03 10.37 32.33
CA GLU A 17 -0.57 11.11 33.50
C GLU A 17 -0.33 10.19 34.71
N GLU A 18 -1.20 9.18 34.91
CA GLU A 18 -1.02 8.17 35.96
C GLU A 18 0.25 7.34 35.74
N LEU A 19 0.51 6.87 34.51
CA LEU A 19 1.75 6.18 34.15
C LEU A 19 2.99 7.02 34.51
N ARG A 20 2.98 8.32 34.17
CA ARG A 20 4.08 9.23 34.51
C ARG A 20 4.23 9.41 36.02
N SER A 21 3.13 9.47 36.76
CA SER A 21 3.16 9.59 38.23
C SER A 21 3.78 8.36 38.90
N GLU A 22 3.66 7.19 38.28
CA GLU A 22 4.32 5.95 38.71
C GLU A 22 5.75 5.80 38.17
N GLY A 23 6.28 6.80 37.47
CA GLY A 23 7.64 6.80 36.90
C GLY A 23 7.77 5.99 35.60
N ILE A 24 6.66 5.67 34.94
CA ILE A 24 6.63 4.91 33.69
C ILE A 24 6.38 5.89 32.54
N GLU A 25 7.34 5.99 31.61
CA GLU A 25 7.18 6.82 30.42
C GLU A 25 6.25 6.13 29.41
N PRO A 26 5.07 6.71 29.06
CA PRO A 26 4.14 6.10 28.09
C PRO A 26 4.64 6.13 26.64
N PHE A 27 5.70 6.90 26.34
CA PHE A 27 6.32 7.01 25.02
C PHE A 27 7.86 6.98 25.13
N PRO A 28 8.47 5.85 25.54
CA PRO A 28 9.91 5.77 25.71
C PRO A 28 10.65 5.95 24.39
N ASN A 29 11.87 6.51 24.47
CA ASN A 29 12.71 6.76 23.30
C ASN A 29 13.33 5.49 22.69
N ARG A 30 13.23 4.34 23.37
CA ARG A 30 13.88 3.09 22.98
C ARG A 30 12.96 1.91 23.29
N ALA A 31 13.02 0.92 22.41
CA ALA A 31 12.50 -0.42 22.62
C ALA A 31 13.65 -1.41 22.43
N GLN A 32 13.57 -2.55 23.09
CA GLN A 32 14.39 -3.73 22.85
C GLN A 32 13.55 -4.72 22.05
N ARG A 33 14.07 -5.16 20.90
CA ARG A 33 13.46 -6.21 20.08
C ARG A 33 14.55 -7.17 19.67
N THR A 34 14.32 -8.46 19.92
CA THR A 34 15.25 -9.53 19.53
C THR A 34 14.80 -10.24 18.26
N HIS A 35 13.49 -10.35 18.06
CA HIS A 35 12.88 -11.05 16.93
C HIS A 35 11.66 -10.25 16.45
N THR A 36 11.33 -10.40 15.18
CA THR A 36 9.94 -10.25 14.74
C THR A 36 9.07 -11.36 15.34
N ASN A 37 7.76 -11.13 15.43
CA ASN A 37 6.85 -12.15 15.95
C ASN A 37 6.93 -13.45 15.13
N GLN A 38 7.03 -13.34 13.80
CA GLN A 38 7.14 -14.50 12.90
C GLN A 38 8.48 -15.22 13.06
N GLU A 39 9.60 -14.51 13.12
CA GLU A 39 10.93 -15.13 13.35
C GLU A 39 10.97 -15.93 14.64
N ALA A 40 10.38 -15.41 15.71
CA ALA A 40 10.37 -16.10 17.00
C ALA A 40 9.49 -17.37 16.98
N ILE A 41 8.38 -17.33 16.23
CA ILE A 41 7.53 -18.50 15.96
C ILE A 41 8.31 -19.55 15.16
N ASP A 42 8.96 -19.14 14.07
CA ASP A 42 9.69 -20.04 13.17
C ASP A 42 10.87 -20.69 13.89
N GLU A 43 11.62 -19.92 14.68
CA GLU A 43 12.73 -20.46 15.48
C GLU A 43 12.25 -21.47 16.52
N TYR A 44 11.14 -21.19 17.22
CA TYR A 44 10.57 -22.11 18.20
C TYR A 44 10.11 -23.42 17.54
N LEU A 45 9.46 -23.33 16.38
CA LEU A 45 9.05 -24.51 15.61
C LEU A 45 10.26 -25.33 15.18
N ALA A 46 11.28 -24.71 14.60
CA ALA A 46 12.48 -25.40 14.15
C ALA A 46 13.22 -26.11 15.31
N LYS A 47 13.32 -25.48 16.48
CA LYS A 47 13.95 -26.10 17.66
C LYS A 47 13.13 -27.26 18.20
N THR A 48 11.81 -27.10 18.32
CA THR A 48 10.93 -28.14 18.88
C THR A 48 10.74 -29.36 18.00
N GLU A 49 11.07 -29.28 16.70
CA GLU A 49 11.19 -30.46 15.84
C GLU A 49 12.34 -31.39 16.28
N THR A 50 13.41 -30.84 16.86
CA THR A 50 14.60 -31.60 17.29
C THR A 50 14.61 -31.93 18.77
N ASP A 51 14.09 -31.03 19.60
CA ASP A 51 14.04 -31.15 21.05
C ASP A 51 12.69 -30.63 21.58
N PRO A 52 11.76 -31.51 21.98
CA PRO A 52 10.44 -31.12 22.47
C PRO A 52 10.47 -30.20 23.70
N ASP A 53 11.56 -30.19 24.46
CA ASP A 53 11.74 -29.37 25.66
C ASP A 53 12.46 -28.04 25.38
N ALA A 54 12.81 -27.75 24.13
CA ALA A 54 13.50 -26.52 23.76
C ALA A 54 12.64 -25.27 24.02
N SER A 55 13.28 -24.23 24.57
CA SER A 55 12.69 -22.90 24.73
C SER A 55 13.40 -21.86 23.84
N VAL A 56 12.64 -20.85 23.43
CA VAL A 56 13.18 -19.66 22.75
C VAL A 56 12.92 -18.46 23.62
N ALA A 57 13.99 -17.82 24.11
CA ALA A 57 13.88 -16.54 24.80
C ALA A 57 13.76 -15.43 23.75
N ALA A 58 12.72 -14.61 23.89
CA ALA A 58 12.48 -13.52 22.96
C ALA A 58 11.93 -12.29 23.68
N THR A 59 12.42 -11.13 23.26
CA THR A 59 11.76 -9.83 23.43
C THR A 59 11.06 -9.46 22.14
N LEU A 60 9.73 -9.38 22.22
CA LEU A 60 8.81 -9.10 21.13
C LEU A 60 8.16 -7.74 21.34
N VAL A 61 7.77 -7.10 20.24
CA VAL A 61 7.06 -5.82 20.26
C VAL A 61 5.83 -5.91 19.37
N GLY A 62 4.80 -5.13 19.67
CA GLY A 62 3.66 -5.06 18.77
C GLY A 62 2.50 -4.28 19.35
N ARG A 63 1.51 -4.06 18.50
CA ARG A 63 0.25 -3.44 18.88
C ARG A 63 -0.64 -4.44 19.60
N LEU A 64 -1.14 -4.08 20.78
CA LEU A 64 -2.07 -4.88 21.56
C LEU A 64 -3.42 -5.00 20.84
N ARG A 65 -3.77 -6.21 20.41
CA ARG A 65 -4.98 -6.51 19.62
C ARG A 65 -6.13 -7.07 20.43
N SER A 66 -5.83 -7.85 21.48
CA SER A 66 -6.84 -8.36 22.40
C SER A 66 -6.25 -8.56 23.79
N MET A 67 -7.11 -8.55 24.80
CA MET A 67 -6.75 -8.79 26.19
C MET A 67 -7.90 -9.51 26.89
N ARG A 68 -7.58 -10.57 27.63
CA ARG A 68 -8.53 -11.46 28.34
C ARG A 68 -8.01 -11.74 29.75
N PRO A 69 -8.38 -10.92 30.75
CA PRO A 69 -8.05 -11.15 32.14
C PRO A 69 -8.86 -12.33 32.71
N MET A 70 -8.21 -13.22 33.48
CA MET A 70 -8.83 -14.41 34.08
C MET A 70 -8.29 -14.64 35.51
N GLY A 71 -8.56 -13.70 36.41
CA GLY A 71 -8.08 -13.78 37.80
C GLY A 71 -6.56 -13.64 37.87
N LYS A 72 -5.84 -14.74 38.16
CA LYS A 72 -4.38 -14.75 38.33
C LYS A 72 -3.58 -14.86 37.03
N ILE A 73 -4.25 -14.93 35.88
CA ILE A 73 -3.63 -14.96 34.57
C ILE A 73 -4.27 -13.94 33.64
N THR A 74 -3.55 -13.51 32.62
CA THR A 74 -4.08 -12.69 31.53
C THR A 74 -3.50 -13.19 30.22
N PHE A 75 -4.37 -13.38 29.23
CA PHE A 75 -3.93 -13.63 27.86
C PHE A 75 -4.11 -12.35 27.04
N ALA A 76 -3.12 -12.01 26.23
CA ALA A 76 -3.22 -10.90 25.29
C ALA A 76 -2.66 -11.30 23.93
N HIS A 77 -2.90 -10.50 22.90
CA HIS A 77 -2.19 -10.67 21.63
C HIS A 77 -1.55 -9.38 21.21
N ILE A 78 -0.32 -9.48 20.71
CA ILE A 78 0.37 -8.39 20.05
C ILE A 78 0.58 -8.73 18.58
N GLU A 79 0.64 -7.70 17.75
CA GLU A 79 0.87 -7.84 16.32
C GLU A 79 1.91 -6.81 15.87
N ASP A 80 2.93 -7.29 15.17
CA ASP A 80 3.88 -6.46 14.43
C ASP A 80 3.62 -6.59 12.92
N GLU A 81 4.52 -6.10 12.07
CA GLU A 81 4.36 -6.23 10.62
C GLU A 81 4.42 -7.67 10.10
N SER A 82 5.03 -8.58 10.87
CA SER A 82 5.32 -9.94 10.45
C SER A 82 4.18 -10.91 10.80
N SER A 83 3.68 -10.86 12.04
CA SER A 83 2.62 -11.75 12.50
C SER A 83 2.03 -11.32 13.84
N ARG A 84 0.96 -12.03 14.23
CA ARG A 84 0.32 -11.93 15.54
C ARG A 84 0.80 -13.07 16.43
N ILE A 85 1.11 -12.77 17.69
CA ILE A 85 1.49 -13.76 18.71
C ILE A 85 0.74 -13.54 20.02
N GLN A 86 0.43 -14.62 20.73
CA GLN A 86 -0.20 -14.57 22.05
C GLN A 86 0.85 -14.28 23.14
N LEU A 87 0.45 -13.48 24.11
CA LEU A 87 1.17 -13.22 25.37
C LEU A 87 0.44 -13.90 26.51
N PHE A 88 1.17 -14.53 27.41
CA PHE A 88 0.66 -15.15 28.63
C PHE A 88 1.32 -14.53 29.86
N PHE A 89 0.51 -13.84 30.65
CA PHE A 89 0.88 -13.23 31.93
C PHE A 89 0.34 -14.08 33.07
N ARG A 90 1.16 -14.40 34.07
CA ARG A 90 0.76 -15.22 35.23
C ARG A 90 1.34 -14.67 36.54
N ALA A 91 0.50 -14.61 37.57
CA ALA A 91 0.83 -13.94 38.82
C ALA A 91 2.03 -14.56 39.54
N ASN A 92 2.26 -15.86 39.37
CA ASN A 92 3.44 -16.53 39.92
C ASN A 92 4.76 -16.06 39.29
N ASP A 93 4.72 -15.55 38.05
CA ASP A 93 5.90 -15.12 37.31
C ASP A 93 6.15 -13.61 37.50
N LEU A 94 5.07 -12.80 37.51
CA LEU A 94 5.14 -11.33 37.53
C LEU A 94 4.77 -10.67 38.87
N GLY A 95 4.08 -11.40 39.76
CA GLY A 95 3.35 -10.84 40.90
C GLY A 95 1.93 -10.40 40.54
N GLU A 96 1.02 -10.44 41.53
CA GLU A 96 -0.39 -10.04 41.33
C GLU A 96 -0.55 -8.56 40.96
N ASP A 97 0.28 -7.69 41.54
CA ASP A 97 0.18 -6.24 41.34
C ASP A 97 0.58 -5.82 39.92
N LYS A 98 1.64 -6.43 39.33
CA LYS A 98 2.01 -6.17 37.94
C LYS A 98 0.93 -6.60 36.95
N ILE A 99 0.20 -7.68 37.22
CA ILE A 99 -0.90 -8.12 36.35
C ILE A 99 -2.11 -7.20 36.48
N LYS A 100 -2.44 -6.75 37.71
CA LYS A 100 -3.48 -5.74 37.90
C LYS A 100 -3.12 -4.45 37.17
N PHE A 101 -1.88 -4.00 37.32
CA PHE A 101 -1.34 -2.84 36.60
C PHE A 101 -1.46 -3.00 35.09
N PHE A 102 -1.03 -4.12 34.51
CA PHE A 102 -1.19 -4.40 33.08
C PHE A 102 -2.65 -4.28 32.64
N ASN A 103 -3.56 -4.95 33.36
CA ASN A 103 -4.99 -4.96 33.02
C ASN A 103 -5.68 -3.59 33.17
N GLN A 104 -5.17 -2.72 34.03
CA GLN A 104 -5.71 -1.39 34.27
C GLN A 104 -5.13 -0.35 33.30
N MET A 105 -3.82 -0.38 33.06
CA MET A 105 -3.12 0.70 32.36
C MET A 105 -2.95 0.48 30.86
N PHE A 106 -3.00 -0.78 30.40
CA PHE A 106 -2.86 -1.11 28.99
C PHE A 106 -4.24 -1.27 28.34
N ASP A 107 -4.39 -0.73 27.14
CA ASP A 107 -5.61 -0.77 26.35
C ASP A 107 -5.34 -1.29 24.94
N LEU A 108 -6.39 -1.79 24.28
CA LEU A 108 -6.32 -2.17 22.88
C LEU A 108 -5.83 -1.00 22.01
N GLY A 109 -4.88 -1.29 21.15
CA GLY A 109 -4.21 -0.32 20.28
C GLY A 109 -2.88 0.20 20.82
N ASP A 110 -2.58 0.03 22.10
CA ASP A 110 -1.26 0.38 22.67
C ASP A 110 -0.16 -0.45 22.02
N PHE A 111 1.05 0.12 21.92
CA PHE A 111 2.24 -0.64 21.56
C PHE A 111 2.95 -1.07 22.83
N VAL A 112 3.34 -2.33 22.87
CA VAL A 112 3.97 -2.94 24.04
C VAL A 112 5.21 -3.71 23.63
N GLN A 113 6.13 -3.82 24.57
CA GLN A 113 7.25 -4.74 24.56
C GLN A 113 6.99 -5.83 25.58
N ALA A 114 7.30 -7.07 25.26
CA ALA A 114 7.21 -8.19 26.18
C ALA A 114 8.43 -9.10 26.00
N SER A 115 9.10 -9.42 27.10
CA SER A 115 10.23 -10.33 27.16
C SER A 115 9.83 -11.61 27.90
N GLY A 116 10.29 -12.75 27.42
CA GLY A 116 9.99 -14.03 28.07
C GLY A 116 10.43 -15.23 27.24
N GLU A 117 9.79 -16.36 27.50
CA GLU A 117 10.06 -17.62 26.81
C GLU A 117 8.86 -18.07 25.99
N ILE A 118 9.11 -18.48 24.75
CA ILE A 118 8.09 -19.01 23.85
C ILE A 118 7.80 -20.46 24.22
N PHE A 119 6.52 -20.79 24.27
CA PHE A 119 6.02 -22.14 24.49
C PHE A 119 4.71 -22.37 23.72
N ARG A 120 4.33 -23.64 23.58
CA ARG A 120 3.02 -24.02 23.05
C ARG A 120 2.03 -24.27 24.18
N THR A 121 0.88 -23.60 24.13
CA THR A 121 -0.20 -23.83 25.09
C THR A 121 -0.90 -25.18 24.86
N ARG A 122 -1.74 -25.61 25.80
CA ARG A 122 -2.55 -26.85 25.67
C ARG A 122 -3.49 -26.83 24.46
N THR A 123 -3.91 -25.66 24.00
CA THR A 123 -4.75 -25.48 22.80
C THR A 123 -3.92 -25.46 21.51
N GLY A 124 -2.59 -25.60 21.60
CA GLY A 124 -1.69 -25.67 20.46
C GLY A 124 -1.15 -24.33 19.98
N GLU A 125 -1.56 -23.22 20.58
CA GLU A 125 -1.17 -21.86 20.19
C GLU A 125 0.22 -21.49 20.74
N ILE A 126 1.08 -20.99 19.86
CA ILE A 126 2.43 -20.52 20.21
C ILE A 126 2.31 -19.19 20.95
N THR A 127 2.92 -19.11 22.13
CA THR A 127 2.68 -18.06 23.11
C THR A 127 3.98 -17.66 23.79
N LEU A 128 4.19 -16.36 24.02
CA LEU A 128 5.25 -15.86 24.87
C LEU A 128 4.78 -15.86 26.33
N ARG A 129 5.41 -16.67 27.19
CA ARG A 129 5.26 -16.58 28.64
C ARG A 129 6.04 -15.36 29.13
N VAL A 130 5.32 -14.30 29.50
CA VAL A 130 5.90 -12.99 29.78
C VAL A 130 6.57 -12.98 31.16
N ALA A 131 7.85 -12.63 31.19
CA ALA A 131 8.64 -12.36 32.39
C ALA A 131 8.78 -10.86 32.68
N GLU A 132 8.71 -10.03 31.64
CA GLU A 132 8.77 -8.57 31.74
C GLU A 132 7.99 -7.92 30.59
N PHE A 133 7.38 -6.77 30.84
CA PHE A 133 6.68 -6.00 29.83
C PHE A 133 6.85 -4.50 30.05
N GLU A 134 6.82 -3.74 28.97
CA GLU A 134 6.94 -2.29 28.97
C GLU A 134 5.95 -1.65 27.99
N MET A 135 5.46 -0.46 28.33
CA MET A 135 4.69 0.39 27.42
C MET A 135 5.64 1.02 26.41
N LEU A 136 5.33 0.95 25.11
CA LEU A 136 6.10 1.62 24.04
C LEU A 136 5.39 2.83 23.46
N ALA A 137 4.07 2.77 23.36
CA ALA A 137 3.26 3.92 22.98
C ALA A 137 1.82 3.73 23.42
N LYS A 138 1.33 4.62 24.28
CA LYS A 138 -0.10 4.66 24.62
C LYS A 138 -0.92 5.16 23.43
N ALA A 139 -1.91 4.39 23.00
CA ALA A 139 -2.87 4.83 22.00
C ALA A 139 -3.96 5.68 22.67
N VAL A 140 -4.02 6.98 22.35
CA VAL A 140 -5.09 7.88 22.83
C VAL A 140 -6.38 7.62 22.07
N THR A 141 -6.33 7.72 20.74
CA THR A 141 -7.50 7.47 19.90
C THR A 141 -7.68 5.96 19.69
N PRO A 142 -8.85 5.38 20.02
CA PRO A 142 -9.12 3.98 19.80
C PRO A 142 -9.17 3.67 18.30
N LEU A 143 -8.65 2.51 17.89
CA LEU A 143 -8.89 2.00 16.55
C LEU A 143 -10.37 1.62 16.41
N PRO A 144 -10.98 1.80 15.22
CA PRO A 144 -12.30 1.24 14.94
C PRO A 144 -12.30 -0.26 15.25
N ALA A 145 -13.29 -0.73 16.02
CA ALA A 145 -13.35 -2.14 16.39
C ALA A 145 -13.46 -3.03 15.14
N ALA A 146 -12.75 -4.15 15.07
CA ALA A 146 -13.10 -5.21 14.14
C ALA A 146 -14.18 -6.07 14.82
N LYS A 147 -15.31 -6.29 14.14
CA LYS A 147 -16.28 -7.31 14.58
C LYS A 147 -16.03 -8.57 13.77
N ASP A 148 -15.58 -9.61 14.44
CA ASP A 148 -15.46 -10.93 13.85
C ASP A 148 -16.85 -11.59 13.91
N GLU A 149 -17.51 -11.78 12.77
CA GLU A 149 -18.72 -12.59 12.65
C GLU A 149 -18.35 -13.94 12.02
N VAL A 150 -18.87 -15.04 12.56
CA VAL A 150 -18.72 -16.36 11.92
C VAL A 150 -19.92 -16.57 11.02
N VAL A 151 -19.70 -16.49 9.71
CA VAL A 151 -20.69 -16.80 8.67
C VAL A 151 -20.23 -18.08 7.98
N ASP A 152 -21.07 -19.12 8.00
CA ASP A 152 -20.80 -20.43 7.37
C ASP A 152 -19.46 -21.07 7.77
N GLY A 153 -19.08 -20.95 9.05
CA GLY A 153 -17.83 -21.52 9.58
C GLY A 153 -16.57 -20.77 9.16
N LYS A 154 -16.70 -19.62 8.47
CA LYS A 154 -15.61 -18.69 8.16
C LYS A 154 -15.72 -17.46 9.04
N VAL A 155 -14.59 -17.03 9.60
CA VAL A 155 -14.50 -15.74 10.31
C VAL A 155 -14.53 -14.63 9.26
N VAL A 156 -15.66 -13.94 9.16
CA VAL A 156 -15.83 -12.71 8.40
C VAL A 156 -15.51 -11.54 9.33
N ARG A 157 -14.36 -10.91 9.12
CA ARG A 157 -14.01 -9.69 9.84
C ARG A 157 -14.74 -8.51 9.22
N HIS A 158 -15.77 -8.01 9.88
CA HIS A 158 -16.35 -6.72 9.56
C HIS A 158 -15.48 -5.64 10.20
N ALA A 159 -14.50 -5.13 9.45
CA ALA A 159 -13.81 -3.92 9.85
C ALA A 159 -14.83 -2.78 9.90
N THR A 160 -14.97 -2.13 11.06
CA THR A 160 -15.88 -0.97 11.22
C THR A 160 -15.47 0.19 10.31
N LEU A 161 -14.24 0.17 9.77
CA LEU A 161 -13.77 1.10 8.74
C LEU A 161 -14.03 0.57 7.33
N ALA A 162 -15.31 0.40 6.97
CA ALA A 162 -15.71 -0.05 5.64
C ALA A 162 -15.90 1.11 4.64
N ASP A 163 -16.26 2.30 5.13
CA ASP A 163 -16.52 3.49 4.31
C ASP A 163 -15.26 3.91 3.51
N PRO A 164 -15.30 3.89 2.16
CA PRO A 164 -14.13 4.19 1.33
C PRO A 164 -13.51 5.56 1.59
N GLU A 165 -14.33 6.60 1.81
CA GLU A 165 -13.82 7.96 2.03
C GLU A 165 -13.03 8.04 3.34
N THR A 166 -13.58 7.48 4.42
CA THR A 166 -12.92 7.46 5.73
C THR A 166 -11.62 6.66 5.67
N ARG A 167 -11.60 5.52 4.96
CA ARG A 167 -10.37 4.72 4.74
C ARG A 167 -9.28 5.51 4.04
N TYR A 168 -9.65 6.35 3.06
CA TYR A 168 -8.70 7.18 2.34
C TYR A 168 -8.17 8.33 3.20
N ARG A 169 -9.03 8.98 4.00
CA ARG A 169 -8.64 10.06 4.92
C ARG A 169 -7.80 9.55 6.10
N GLN A 170 -8.12 8.37 6.63
CA GLN A 170 -7.46 7.76 7.78
C GLN A 170 -6.71 6.49 7.38
N ARG A 171 -5.83 6.59 6.39
CA ARG A 171 -5.09 5.43 5.85
C ARG A 171 -4.33 4.65 6.93
N TYR A 172 -3.81 5.32 7.95
CA TYR A 172 -3.13 4.68 9.08
C TYR A 172 -4.06 3.74 9.86
N ALA A 173 -5.33 4.12 10.05
CA ALA A 173 -6.32 3.29 10.74
C ALA A 173 -6.74 2.12 9.84
N ASP A 174 -6.94 2.37 8.55
CA ASP A 174 -7.25 1.35 7.54
C ASP A 174 -6.17 0.27 7.49
N LEU A 175 -4.89 0.65 7.37
CA LEU A 175 -3.75 -0.28 7.41
C LEU A 175 -3.64 -1.04 8.74
N ALA A 176 -4.08 -0.42 9.84
CA ALA A 176 -4.03 -1.06 11.15
C ALA A 176 -5.13 -2.10 11.34
N VAL A 177 -6.24 -2.06 10.60
CA VAL A 177 -7.38 -2.97 10.81
C VAL A 177 -7.64 -3.92 9.62
N ASN A 178 -7.23 -3.54 8.41
CA ASN A 178 -7.47 -4.28 7.17
C ASN A 178 -6.16 -4.83 6.61
N GLU A 179 -5.89 -6.11 6.89
CA GLU A 179 -4.64 -6.79 6.49
C GLU A 179 -4.49 -6.85 4.96
N GLU A 180 -5.61 -7.03 4.25
CA GLU A 180 -5.66 -7.07 2.78
C GLU A 180 -5.24 -5.74 2.15
N VAL A 181 -5.45 -4.61 2.83
CA VAL A 181 -4.96 -3.32 2.37
C VAL A 181 -3.44 -3.26 2.48
N ARG A 182 -2.85 -3.79 3.56
CA ARG A 182 -1.38 -3.84 3.69
C ARG A 182 -0.77 -4.63 2.55
N ASP A 183 -1.36 -5.78 2.21
CA ASP A 183 -0.96 -6.60 1.08
C ASP A 183 -1.04 -5.84 -0.27
N VAL A 184 -2.05 -5.00 -0.48
CA VAL A 184 -2.11 -4.12 -1.67
C VAL A 184 -0.91 -3.17 -1.75
N PHE A 185 -0.49 -2.56 -0.64
CA PHE A 185 0.68 -1.68 -0.61
C PHE A 185 2.00 -2.44 -0.83
N ILE A 186 2.13 -3.63 -0.24
CA ILE A 186 3.28 -4.52 -0.44
C ILE A 186 3.38 -4.91 -1.92
N LYS A 187 2.28 -5.35 -2.53
CA LYS A 187 2.22 -5.68 -3.97
C LYS A 187 2.53 -4.49 -4.85
N ARG A 188 2.04 -3.29 -4.51
CA ARG A 188 2.40 -2.06 -5.25
C ARG A 188 3.91 -1.81 -5.22
N ALA A 189 4.56 -1.96 -4.07
CA ALA A 189 6.01 -1.81 -3.96
C ALA A 189 6.76 -2.89 -4.76
N ALA A 190 6.27 -4.15 -4.72
CA ALA A 190 6.83 -5.25 -5.50
C ALA A 190 6.67 -5.05 -7.01
N ILE A 191 5.55 -4.51 -7.48
CA ILE A 191 5.32 -4.13 -8.89
C ILE A 191 6.36 -3.11 -9.35
N VAL A 192 6.56 -2.04 -8.58
CA VAL A 192 7.54 -1.00 -8.94
C VAL A 192 8.96 -1.57 -8.98
N ARG A 193 9.33 -2.44 -8.03
CA ARG A 193 10.63 -3.13 -8.06
C ARG A 193 10.78 -4.02 -9.30
N ALA A 194 9.78 -4.84 -9.59
CA ALA A 194 9.80 -5.72 -10.76
C ALA A 194 9.86 -4.94 -12.09
N LEU A 195 9.22 -3.76 -12.18
CA LEU A 195 9.35 -2.88 -13.34
C LEU A 195 10.79 -2.37 -13.53
N ARG A 196 11.46 -1.97 -12.44
CA ARG A 196 12.88 -1.57 -12.49
C ARG A 196 13.75 -2.74 -12.92
N ASP A 197 13.65 -3.88 -12.23
CA ASP A 197 14.44 -5.08 -12.53
C ASP A 197 14.31 -5.46 -14.02
N PHE A 198 13.09 -5.44 -14.57
CA PHE A 198 12.84 -5.78 -15.97
C PHE A 198 13.56 -4.86 -16.97
N LEU A 199 13.58 -3.55 -16.71
CA LEU A 199 14.19 -2.54 -17.55
C LEU A 199 15.71 -2.50 -17.38
N ASP A 200 16.20 -2.62 -16.15
CA ASP A 200 17.63 -2.65 -15.81
C ASP A 200 18.33 -3.85 -16.46
N GLU A 201 17.70 -5.04 -16.42
CA GLU A 201 18.18 -6.24 -17.12
C GLU A 201 18.28 -6.06 -18.65
N ARG A 202 17.58 -5.07 -19.21
CA ARG A 202 17.58 -4.71 -20.63
C ARG A 202 18.40 -3.45 -20.92
N SER A 203 19.25 -3.05 -19.97
CA SER A 203 20.16 -1.91 -20.09
C SER A 203 19.47 -0.57 -20.30
N PHE A 204 18.23 -0.42 -19.82
CA PHE A 204 17.64 0.91 -19.68
C PHE A 204 18.24 1.59 -18.45
N LEU A 205 18.67 2.83 -18.60
CA LEU A 205 19.19 3.64 -17.50
C LEU A 205 18.05 4.37 -16.78
N GLU A 206 17.87 4.13 -15.48
CA GLU A 206 16.97 4.94 -14.64
C GLU A 206 17.56 6.34 -14.48
N VAL A 207 16.75 7.38 -14.72
CA VAL A 207 17.15 8.78 -14.61
C VAL A 207 16.10 9.59 -13.85
N GLU A 208 16.50 10.77 -13.36
CA GLU A 208 15.58 11.73 -12.75
C GLU A 208 15.56 13.02 -13.57
N THR A 209 14.38 13.42 -14.05
CA THR A 209 14.17 14.66 -14.81
C THR A 209 13.44 15.72 -13.98
N PRO A 210 13.52 17.02 -14.34
CA PRO A 210 12.90 18.09 -13.56
C PRO A 210 11.38 17.95 -13.39
N ILE A 211 10.92 18.01 -12.15
CA ILE A 211 9.49 18.09 -11.78
C ILE A 211 8.95 19.50 -12.03
N LEU A 212 9.71 20.53 -11.65
CA LEU A 212 9.37 21.92 -11.91
C LEU A 212 9.96 22.34 -13.26
N GLN A 213 9.08 22.69 -14.20
CA GLN A 213 9.45 22.99 -15.57
C GLN A 213 9.06 24.43 -15.91
N PRO A 214 9.93 25.22 -16.59
CA PRO A 214 9.57 26.56 -17.04
C PRO A 214 8.57 26.53 -18.21
N ILE A 215 8.55 25.43 -18.96
CA ILE A 215 7.59 25.12 -20.02
C ILE A 215 7.21 23.66 -19.84
N TYR A 216 5.91 23.39 -19.72
CA TYR A 216 5.36 22.04 -19.63
C TYR A 216 4.97 21.52 -21.02
N GLY A 217 4.93 20.19 -21.18
CA GLY A 217 4.51 19.53 -22.41
C GLY A 217 4.67 18.01 -22.30
N GLY A 218 4.60 17.30 -23.42
CA GLY A 218 4.65 15.82 -23.45
C GLY A 218 3.28 15.14 -23.24
N ALA A 219 2.25 15.91 -22.86
CA ALA A 219 0.87 15.44 -22.81
C ALA A 219 -0.11 16.60 -23.06
N ALA A 220 -1.36 16.27 -23.38
CA ALA A 220 -2.46 17.22 -23.48
C ALA A 220 -3.22 17.27 -22.14
N ALA A 221 -2.66 17.99 -21.16
CA ALA A 221 -3.22 18.11 -19.81
C ALA A 221 -3.00 19.52 -19.23
N GLN A 222 -3.88 19.93 -18.32
CA GLN A 222 -3.72 21.20 -17.59
C GLN A 222 -2.70 21.02 -16.45
N PRO A 223 -1.66 21.87 -16.34
CA PRO A 223 -0.67 21.74 -15.28
C PRO A 223 -1.13 22.41 -13.98
N PHE A 224 -0.46 22.06 -12.89
CA PHE A 224 -0.40 22.92 -11.70
C PHE A 224 0.66 24.00 -11.91
N VAL A 225 0.36 25.23 -11.48
CA VAL A 225 1.25 26.39 -11.57
C VAL A 225 1.72 26.77 -10.17
N THR A 226 3.01 27.08 -10.04
CA THR A 226 3.61 27.60 -8.81
C THR A 226 4.57 28.74 -9.14
N HIS A 227 5.04 29.47 -8.12
CA HIS A 227 5.90 30.63 -8.29
C HIS A 227 7.24 30.45 -7.58
N HIS A 228 8.34 30.68 -8.30
CA HIS A 228 9.69 30.64 -7.73
C HIS A 228 10.11 32.02 -7.21
N ASN A 229 10.07 32.23 -5.89
CA ASN A 229 10.33 33.54 -5.26
C ASN A 229 11.66 34.22 -5.66
N GLN A 230 12.77 33.48 -5.69
CA GLN A 230 14.08 34.07 -6.01
C GLN A 230 14.25 34.40 -7.50
N LEU A 231 13.82 33.50 -8.39
CA LEU A 231 13.90 33.68 -9.84
C LEU A 231 12.78 34.56 -10.40
N LYS A 232 11.76 34.86 -9.59
CA LYS A 232 10.60 35.69 -9.94
C LYS A 232 9.91 35.25 -11.24
N GLN A 233 9.72 33.93 -11.37
CA GLN A 233 9.06 33.33 -12.53
C GLN A 233 8.09 32.25 -12.09
N ASP A 234 7.08 32.01 -12.91
CA ASP A 234 6.17 30.88 -12.74
C ASP A 234 6.81 29.60 -13.26
N LEU A 235 6.55 28.51 -12.57
CA LEU A 235 6.96 27.16 -12.93
C LEU A 235 5.74 26.26 -12.91
N TYR A 236 5.82 25.19 -13.70
CA TYR A 236 4.75 24.23 -13.88
C TYR A 236 5.20 22.89 -13.30
N LEU A 237 4.33 22.22 -12.54
CA LEU A 237 4.55 20.81 -12.24
C LEU A 237 4.40 20.01 -13.54
N ARG A 238 5.33 19.10 -13.80
CA ARG A 238 5.34 18.29 -15.01
C ARG A 238 4.06 17.45 -15.15
N ILE A 239 3.58 17.36 -16.39
CA ILE A 239 2.43 16.53 -16.79
C ILE A 239 2.84 15.22 -17.48
N SER A 240 4.14 15.10 -17.80
CA SER A 240 4.82 13.99 -18.48
C SER A 240 6.35 14.16 -18.36
N PHE A 241 7.09 13.07 -18.52
CA PHE A 241 8.55 13.03 -18.59
C PHE A 241 9.11 13.26 -20.01
N GLU A 242 8.24 13.13 -21.02
CA GLU A 242 8.59 12.87 -22.43
C GLU A 242 9.64 13.82 -22.98
N LEU A 243 9.43 15.13 -22.80
CA LEU A 243 10.32 16.12 -23.41
C LEU A 243 11.72 16.07 -22.82
N TYR A 244 11.88 15.73 -21.54
CA TYR A 244 13.20 15.66 -20.92
C TYR A 244 13.89 14.33 -21.22
N LEU A 245 13.18 13.21 -21.24
CA LEU A 245 13.76 11.93 -21.66
C LEU A 245 14.21 11.96 -23.13
N LYS A 246 13.47 12.62 -24.02
CA LYS A 246 13.90 12.87 -25.40
C LYS A 246 15.17 13.72 -25.51
N ARG A 247 15.41 14.66 -24.59
CA ARG A 247 16.68 15.41 -24.55
C ARG A 247 17.87 14.51 -24.21
N LEU A 248 17.65 13.48 -23.38
CA LEU A 248 18.69 12.51 -23.04
C LEU A 248 19.03 11.61 -24.24
N LEU A 249 18.04 11.20 -25.03
CA LEU A 249 18.27 10.54 -26.33
C LEU A 249 19.17 11.37 -27.24
N VAL A 250 18.86 12.67 -27.39
CA VAL A 250 19.70 13.61 -28.17
C VAL A 250 21.11 13.72 -27.58
N GLY A 251 21.24 13.62 -26.26
CA GLY A 251 22.52 13.57 -25.54
C GLY A 251 23.32 12.27 -25.71
N GLY A 252 22.79 11.27 -26.43
CA GLY A 252 23.47 10.00 -26.71
C GLY A 252 23.09 8.84 -25.80
N PHE A 253 22.13 9.01 -24.89
CA PHE A 253 21.60 7.87 -24.13
C PHE A 253 20.59 7.08 -24.97
N GLU A 254 20.92 5.83 -25.31
CA GLU A 254 20.08 5.03 -26.20
C GLU A 254 18.85 4.42 -25.50
N ARG A 255 18.92 4.13 -24.21
CA ARG A 255 17.83 3.51 -23.44
C ARG A 255 17.73 4.17 -22.07
N VAL A 256 16.64 4.89 -21.84
CA VAL A 256 16.40 5.60 -20.57
C VAL A 256 14.98 5.35 -20.09
N TYR A 257 14.78 5.38 -18.78
CA TYR A 257 13.45 5.38 -18.20
C TYR A 257 13.39 6.20 -16.91
N GLU A 258 12.19 6.64 -16.55
CA GLU A 258 11.91 7.25 -15.25
C GLU A 258 10.61 6.67 -14.69
N ILE A 259 10.61 6.30 -13.42
CA ILE A 259 9.41 6.00 -12.63
C ILE A 259 9.24 7.12 -11.60
N GLY A 260 8.34 8.05 -11.87
CA GLY A 260 8.19 9.24 -11.05
C GLY A 260 6.75 9.71 -10.89
N ARG A 261 6.58 10.85 -10.22
CA ARG A 261 5.28 11.53 -10.10
C ARG A 261 5.06 12.48 -11.27
N ASP A 262 3.90 12.38 -11.89
CA ASP A 262 3.32 13.40 -12.75
C ASP A 262 2.12 14.06 -12.06
N PHE A 263 1.81 15.28 -12.47
CA PHE A 263 0.78 16.11 -11.85
C PHE A 263 -0.13 16.69 -12.92
N ARG A 264 -1.43 16.39 -12.87
CA ARG A 264 -2.43 16.91 -13.80
C ARG A 264 -3.57 17.55 -13.02
N ASN A 265 -3.82 18.82 -13.32
CA ASN A 265 -4.85 19.62 -12.65
C ASN A 265 -6.22 19.33 -13.28
N GLU A 266 -6.71 18.12 -13.02
CA GLU A 266 -7.90 17.53 -13.60
C GLU A 266 -8.83 16.96 -12.51
N GLY A 267 -10.02 16.52 -12.91
CA GLY A 267 -10.98 15.90 -11.99
C GLY A 267 -10.48 14.58 -11.40
N VAL A 268 -10.91 14.28 -10.16
CA VAL A 268 -10.62 13.02 -9.48
C VAL A 268 -11.68 11.98 -9.88
N SER A 269 -11.26 10.75 -10.16
CA SER A 269 -12.17 9.62 -10.37
C SER A 269 -11.55 8.31 -9.90
N PHE A 270 -12.28 7.20 -10.03
CA PHE A 270 -11.74 5.87 -9.71
C PHE A 270 -10.50 5.47 -10.54
N LYS A 271 -10.21 6.17 -11.63
CA LYS A 271 -9.01 5.99 -12.48
C LYS A 271 -8.05 7.17 -12.47
N HIS A 272 -8.42 8.32 -11.90
CA HIS A 272 -7.65 9.57 -12.00
C HIS A 272 -7.40 10.16 -10.61
N ASN A 273 -6.11 10.37 -10.31
CA ASN A 273 -5.67 11.14 -9.15
C ASN A 273 -4.78 12.29 -9.64
N PRO A 274 -4.91 13.53 -9.11
CA PRO A 274 -4.17 14.69 -9.60
C PRO A 274 -2.65 14.55 -9.56
N GLU A 275 -2.15 13.66 -8.68
CA GLU A 275 -0.78 13.21 -8.69
C GLU A 275 -0.73 11.68 -8.85
N PHE A 276 0.05 11.17 -9.79
CA PHE A 276 0.10 9.72 -10.04
C PHE A 276 1.47 9.28 -10.50
N THR A 277 1.78 8.00 -10.22
CA THR A 277 3.05 7.42 -10.63
C THR A 277 2.93 6.94 -12.07
N GLN A 278 3.84 7.39 -12.91
CA GLN A 278 3.94 6.96 -14.30
C GLN A 278 5.36 6.46 -14.57
N LEU A 279 5.45 5.47 -15.45
CA LEU A 279 6.68 4.97 -16.03
C LEU A 279 6.71 5.44 -17.48
N GLU A 280 7.73 6.21 -17.83
CA GLU A 280 8.06 6.50 -19.22
C GLU A 280 9.45 5.94 -19.52
N PHE A 281 9.61 5.36 -20.71
CA PHE A 281 10.90 4.92 -21.21
C PHE A 281 11.06 5.33 -22.67
N TYR A 282 12.31 5.45 -23.08
CA TYR A 282 12.71 5.76 -24.44
C TYR A 282 13.80 4.81 -24.88
N TRP A 283 13.67 4.32 -26.11
CA TRP A 283 14.55 3.34 -26.71
C TRP A 283 14.91 3.79 -28.13
N ALA A 284 16.14 4.32 -28.29
CA ALA A 284 16.70 4.69 -29.57
C ALA A 284 16.73 3.50 -30.53
N TYR A 285 16.51 3.78 -31.82
CA TYR A 285 16.49 2.80 -32.90
C TYR A 285 15.38 1.73 -32.79
N ALA A 286 14.48 1.83 -31.81
CA ALA A 286 13.31 0.97 -31.72
C ALA A 286 12.10 1.63 -32.39
N ASP A 287 11.29 0.82 -33.06
CA ASP A 287 9.97 1.22 -33.53
C ASP A 287 8.87 0.84 -32.52
N TYR A 288 7.62 1.18 -32.86
CA TYR A 288 6.49 0.89 -31.98
C TYR A 288 6.16 -0.61 -31.89
N PHE A 289 6.56 -1.45 -32.86
CA PHE A 289 6.37 -2.90 -32.77
C PHE A 289 7.28 -3.51 -31.70
N GLN A 290 8.52 -3.03 -31.61
CA GLN A 290 9.45 -3.40 -30.54
C GLN A 290 8.95 -2.90 -29.18
N VAL A 291 8.35 -1.70 -29.12
CA VAL A 291 7.70 -1.18 -27.91
C VAL A 291 6.50 -2.03 -27.50
N MET A 292 5.67 -2.50 -28.44
CA MET A 292 4.56 -3.43 -28.17
C MET A 292 5.08 -4.72 -27.54
N GLU A 293 6.10 -5.35 -28.15
CA GLU A 293 6.72 -6.58 -27.65
C GLU A 293 7.34 -6.39 -26.26
N LEU A 294 8.07 -5.29 -26.04
CA LEU A 294 8.65 -4.99 -24.74
C LEU A 294 7.57 -4.82 -23.66
N THR A 295 6.47 -4.15 -24.01
CA THR A 295 5.37 -3.87 -23.07
C THR A 295 4.65 -5.14 -22.64
N GLU A 296 4.31 -6.04 -23.57
CA GLU A 296 3.65 -7.30 -23.22
C GLU A 296 4.56 -8.20 -22.39
N GLN A 297 5.87 -8.27 -22.72
CA GLN A 297 6.87 -8.98 -21.91
C GLN A 297 6.99 -8.38 -20.51
N MET A 298 6.99 -7.05 -20.39
CA MET A 298 7.11 -6.33 -19.12
C MET A 298 5.93 -6.63 -18.19
N VAL A 299 4.70 -6.47 -18.69
CA VAL A 299 3.50 -6.72 -17.89
C VAL A 299 3.41 -8.19 -17.49
N SER A 300 3.75 -9.11 -18.39
CA SER A 300 3.75 -10.54 -18.10
C SER A 300 4.81 -10.93 -17.08
N TYR A 301 6.02 -10.36 -17.16
CA TYR A 301 7.08 -10.55 -16.18
C TYR A 301 6.66 -10.06 -14.79
N VAL A 302 6.11 -8.85 -14.70
CA VAL A 302 5.65 -8.28 -13.42
C VAL A 302 4.54 -9.14 -12.79
N ALA A 303 3.58 -9.61 -13.59
CA ALA A 303 2.51 -10.47 -13.09
C ALA A 303 3.06 -11.80 -12.52
N GLU A 304 3.96 -12.46 -13.25
CA GLU A 304 4.60 -13.69 -12.77
C GLU A 304 5.42 -13.44 -11.50
N ARG A 305 6.22 -12.37 -11.45
CA ARG A 305 7.08 -12.06 -10.31
C ARG A 305 6.31 -11.71 -9.04
N VAL A 306 5.20 -10.98 -9.16
CA VAL A 306 4.47 -10.45 -7.99
C VAL A 306 3.33 -11.37 -7.58
N LEU A 307 2.66 -12.03 -8.54
CA LEU A 307 1.48 -12.87 -8.29
C LEU A 307 1.77 -14.37 -8.40
N GLY A 308 2.93 -14.77 -8.94
CA GLY A 308 3.23 -16.17 -9.26
C GLY A 308 2.37 -16.74 -10.39
N LYS A 309 1.71 -15.87 -11.17
CA LYS A 309 0.81 -16.24 -12.26
C LYS A 309 0.60 -15.10 -13.25
N GLN A 310 0.31 -15.48 -14.50
CA GLN A 310 -0.02 -14.58 -15.60
C GLN A 310 -1.51 -14.59 -15.99
N VAL A 311 -2.32 -15.41 -15.32
CA VAL A 311 -3.78 -15.46 -15.51
C VAL A 311 -4.45 -15.21 -14.17
N PHE A 312 -5.33 -14.23 -14.11
CA PHE A 312 -6.01 -13.84 -12.88
C PHE A 312 -7.41 -13.27 -13.14
N GLU A 313 -8.23 -13.22 -12.10
CA GLU A 313 -9.57 -12.66 -12.19
C GLU A 313 -9.55 -11.18 -11.81
N TYR A 314 -10.24 -10.35 -12.58
CA TYR A 314 -10.45 -8.93 -12.30
C TYR A 314 -11.89 -8.55 -12.64
N GLN A 315 -12.65 -8.12 -11.62
CA GLN A 315 -14.06 -7.71 -11.78
C GLN A 315 -14.91 -8.76 -12.53
N GLY A 316 -14.78 -10.05 -12.17
CA GLY A 316 -15.52 -11.15 -12.79
C GLY A 316 -15.02 -11.57 -14.18
N HIS A 317 -13.94 -10.97 -14.68
CA HIS A 317 -13.34 -11.32 -15.97
C HIS A 317 -12.01 -12.03 -15.74
N GLN A 318 -11.78 -13.12 -16.48
CA GLN A 318 -10.46 -13.72 -16.56
C GLN A 318 -9.58 -12.85 -17.46
N VAL A 319 -8.46 -12.37 -16.91
CA VAL A 319 -7.44 -11.60 -17.61
C VAL A 319 -6.22 -12.50 -17.80
N ASP A 320 -5.85 -12.73 -19.05
CA ASP A 320 -4.61 -13.42 -19.42
C ASP A 320 -3.62 -12.39 -19.98
N VAL A 321 -2.49 -12.20 -19.29
CA VAL A 321 -1.43 -11.26 -19.70
C VAL A 321 -0.24 -11.96 -20.37
N LYS A 322 -0.38 -13.21 -20.81
CA LYS A 322 0.67 -13.92 -21.57
C LYS A 322 0.86 -13.32 -22.96
N PRO A 323 2.09 -13.03 -23.38
CA PRO A 323 2.41 -12.68 -24.76
C PRO A 323 2.17 -13.87 -25.72
N PRO A 324 1.92 -13.61 -27.01
CA PRO A 324 1.70 -12.29 -27.60
C PRO A 324 0.25 -11.81 -27.41
N TRP A 325 0.05 -10.51 -27.25
CA TRP A 325 -1.28 -9.91 -27.20
C TRP A 325 -1.85 -9.66 -28.60
N LYS A 326 -3.19 -9.62 -28.69
CA LYS A 326 -3.88 -9.30 -29.95
C LYS A 326 -3.56 -7.87 -30.39
N ARG A 327 -3.00 -7.72 -31.58
CA ARG A 327 -2.81 -6.43 -32.26
C ARG A 327 -4.02 -6.13 -33.13
N ILE A 328 -4.59 -4.94 -33.00
CA ILE A 328 -5.76 -4.49 -33.77
C ILE A 328 -5.51 -3.07 -34.28
N GLU A 329 -5.88 -2.79 -35.52
CA GLU A 329 -5.84 -1.43 -36.05
C GLU A 329 -7.11 -0.68 -35.61
N LEU A 330 -6.95 0.52 -35.05
CA LEU A 330 -8.09 1.32 -34.57
C LEU A 330 -9.11 1.57 -35.68
N ARG A 331 -8.65 1.85 -36.90
CA ARG A 331 -9.51 2.06 -38.08
C ARG A 331 -10.37 0.84 -38.37
N GLU A 332 -9.76 -0.35 -38.44
CA GLU A 332 -10.48 -1.59 -38.71
C GLU A 332 -11.56 -1.86 -37.65
N VAL A 333 -11.24 -1.61 -36.38
CA VAL A 333 -12.21 -1.78 -35.27
C VAL A 333 -13.36 -0.80 -35.40
N ILE A 334 -13.11 0.46 -35.75
CA ILE A 334 -14.17 1.45 -35.96
C ILE A 334 -15.07 1.02 -37.14
N ILE A 335 -14.48 0.55 -38.24
CA ILE A 335 -15.23 0.05 -39.39
C ILE A 335 -16.09 -1.17 -38.98
N GLU A 336 -15.51 -2.14 -38.28
CA GLU A 336 -16.22 -3.36 -37.86
C GLU A 336 -17.37 -3.06 -36.88
N LYS A 337 -17.14 -2.17 -35.91
CA LYS A 337 -18.09 -1.92 -34.80
C LYS A 337 -19.10 -0.83 -35.09
N ILE A 338 -18.72 0.17 -35.88
CA ILE A 338 -19.48 1.41 -36.08
C ILE A 338 -19.85 1.60 -37.56
N GLY A 339 -19.13 0.97 -38.49
CA GLY A 339 -19.38 1.09 -39.93
C GLY A 339 -18.90 2.41 -40.54
N ILE A 340 -18.10 3.19 -39.82
CA ILE A 340 -17.54 4.46 -40.30
C ILE A 340 -16.07 4.25 -40.63
N ASP A 341 -15.65 4.61 -41.84
CA ASP A 341 -14.24 4.72 -42.19
C ASP A 341 -13.77 6.18 -42.02
N ILE A 342 -12.99 6.45 -40.98
CA ILE A 342 -12.46 7.78 -40.67
C ILE A 342 -11.55 8.35 -41.78
N GLN A 343 -11.05 7.52 -42.71
CA GLN A 343 -10.28 8.00 -43.86
C GLN A 343 -11.16 8.54 -44.99
N GLU A 344 -12.43 8.11 -45.07
CA GLU A 344 -13.40 8.64 -46.03
C GLU A 344 -13.89 10.04 -45.63
N HIS A 345 -13.66 10.45 -44.37
CA HIS A 345 -14.02 11.75 -43.82
C HIS A 345 -12.79 12.61 -43.55
N SER A 346 -12.41 13.44 -44.53
CA SER A 346 -11.20 14.28 -44.47
C SER A 346 -11.36 15.57 -43.65
N SER A 347 -12.59 15.98 -43.33
CA SER A 347 -12.89 17.16 -42.50
C SER A 347 -13.58 16.78 -41.19
N SER A 348 -13.41 17.61 -40.16
CA SER A 348 -14.12 17.46 -38.88
C SER A 348 -15.64 17.49 -39.08
N GLU A 349 -16.13 18.37 -39.95
CA GLU A 349 -17.55 18.48 -40.28
C GLU A 349 -18.08 17.17 -40.89
N SER A 350 -17.39 16.62 -41.89
CA SER A 350 -17.83 15.39 -42.55
C SER A 350 -17.86 14.20 -41.58
N LEU A 351 -16.84 14.09 -40.72
CA LEU A 351 -16.78 13.04 -39.71
C LEU A 351 -17.85 13.23 -38.64
N TYR A 352 -18.07 14.47 -38.18
CA TYR A 352 -19.14 14.80 -37.24
C TYR A 352 -20.51 14.37 -37.78
N GLN A 353 -20.82 14.70 -39.04
CA GLN A 353 -22.08 14.27 -39.66
C GLN A 353 -22.19 12.75 -39.76
N ALA A 354 -21.11 12.04 -40.11
CA ALA A 354 -21.10 10.57 -40.14
C ALA A 354 -21.38 9.95 -38.76
N ILE A 355 -20.76 10.50 -37.71
CA ILE A 355 -20.99 10.07 -36.32
C ILE A 355 -22.45 10.33 -35.90
N LYS A 356 -22.99 11.52 -36.18
CA LYS A 356 -24.40 11.85 -35.87
C LYS A 356 -25.38 10.97 -36.65
N ASN A 357 -25.10 10.66 -37.91
CA ASN A 357 -25.92 9.76 -38.73
C ASN A 357 -25.89 8.32 -38.21
N ALA A 358 -24.79 7.89 -37.59
CA ALA A 358 -24.69 6.61 -36.88
C ALA A 358 -25.37 6.61 -35.50
N GLY A 359 -26.03 7.72 -35.11
CA GLY A 359 -26.74 7.83 -33.84
C GLY A 359 -25.84 8.00 -32.62
N LEU A 360 -24.57 8.38 -32.83
CA LEU A 360 -23.59 8.59 -31.77
C LEU A 360 -23.45 10.08 -31.41
N ASP A 361 -22.99 10.34 -30.20
CA ASP A 361 -22.73 11.69 -29.73
C ASP A 361 -21.32 12.17 -30.08
N ALA A 362 -21.24 13.40 -30.59
CA ALA A 362 -20.00 14.11 -30.85
C ALA A 362 -20.21 15.61 -30.58
N SER A 363 -19.13 16.30 -30.22
CA SER A 363 -19.13 17.77 -30.15
C SER A 363 -19.01 18.34 -31.56
N PRO A 364 -19.84 19.33 -31.96
CA PRO A 364 -19.74 19.96 -33.28
C PRO A 364 -18.42 20.72 -33.48
N ASN A 365 -17.74 21.08 -32.38
CA ASN A 365 -16.46 21.78 -32.40
C ASN A 365 -15.27 20.84 -32.19
N ALA A 366 -15.48 19.52 -32.19
CA ALA A 366 -14.39 18.56 -32.08
C ALA A 366 -13.47 18.66 -33.31
N THR A 367 -12.17 18.57 -33.06
CA THR A 367 -11.19 18.39 -34.13
C THR A 367 -11.33 17.00 -34.75
N ARG A 368 -10.78 16.83 -35.95
CA ARG A 368 -10.73 15.50 -36.61
C ARG A 368 -9.80 14.52 -35.88
N GLY A 369 -8.75 15.03 -35.24
CA GLY A 369 -7.74 14.26 -34.53
C GLY A 369 -7.85 14.41 -33.02
#